data_AF-A0A135W7C1-F1
#
_entry.id   AF-A0A135W7C1-F1
#
_cell.length_a   1.000
_cell.length_b   1.000
_cell.length_c   1.000
_cell.angle_alpha   90.00
_cell.angle_beta   90.00
_cell.angle_gamma   90.00
#
_symmetry.space_group_name_H-M   'P 1'
#
loop_
_entity.id
_entity.type
_entity.pdbx_description
1 polymer ?
#
loop_
_entity_poly.entity_id
_entity_poly.type
_entity_poly.pdbx_seq_one_letter_code
_entity_poly.pdbx_strand_id
1 'polypeptide(L)'
;MTTIMTYVIPAGEFDRVEDEATNRMLVVPGSYQSVEQNPVGIFDMFISIQKGMINGAEIIFYLFFAYGFIFILTKTGVFNSGIGALVRKMKGREGLIIPAFMFVFGAMGAGFGMYEESYGYIPIMMR
;
A
#
# COMPACT_ATOMS: atom_id res chain seq x y z
N MET A 1 -14.77 -2.50 -17.07
CA MET A 1 -15.62 -1.29 -17.16
C MET A 1 -14.86 -0.06 -17.64
N THR A 2 -13.66 0.22 -17.12
CA THR A 2 -12.84 1.38 -17.53
C THR A 2 -12.53 1.44 -19.02
N THR A 3 -12.22 0.31 -19.66
CA THR A 3 -11.99 0.21 -21.12
C THR A 3 -13.23 0.55 -21.96
N ILE A 4 -14.45 0.31 -21.47
CA ILE A 4 -15.67 0.67 -22.21
C ILE A 4 -15.91 2.18 -22.07
N MET A 5 -15.60 2.74 -20.90
CA MET A 5 -15.73 4.18 -20.64
C MET A 5 -14.75 5.03 -21.47
N THR A 6 -13.60 4.50 -21.90
CA THR A 6 -12.68 5.22 -22.81
C THR A 6 -13.25 5.47 -24.20
N TYR A 7 -14.34 4.78 -24.60
CA TYR A 7 -15.04 5.05 -25.86
C TYR A 7 -16.14 6.11 -25.72
N VAL A 8 -16.66 6.31 -24.50
CA VAL A 8 -17.78 7.24 -24.23
C VAL A 8 -17.26 8.61 -23.80
N ILE A 9 -16.14 8.65 -23.08
CA ILE A 9 -15.57 9.90 -22.56
C ILE A 9 -14.64 10.51 -23.61
N PRO A 10 -14.88 11.77 -24.06
CA PRO A 10 -13.99 12.46 -24.97
C PRO A 10 -12.63 12.69 -24.31
N ALA A 11 -11.56 12.41 -25.05
CA ALA A 11 -10.21 12.73 -24.61
C ALA A 11 -10.04 14.26 -24.64
N GLY A 12 -9.67 14.84 -23.50
CA GLY A 12 -9.45 16.27 -23.39
C GLY A 12 -8.19 16.54 -22.59
N GLU A 13 -7.41 17.50 -23.06
CA GLU A 13 -6.19 17.95 -22.41
C GLU A 13 -6.35 19.42 -22.05
N PHE A 14 -5.75 19.82 -20.94
CA PHE A 14 -5.66 21.24 -20.57
C PHE A 14 -4.21 21.67 -20.74
N ASP A 15 -3.98 22.80 -21.42
CA ASP A 15 -2.63 23.38 -21.49
C ASP A 15 -2.12 23.71 -20.10
N ARG A 16 -0.87 23.33 -19.84
CA ARG A 16 -0.14 23.61 -18.60
C ARG A 16 0.98 24.57 -18.91
N VAL A 17 1.01 25.71 -18.22
CA VAL A 17 2.08 26.71 -18.34
C VAL A 17 2.85 26.74 -17.03
N GLU A 18 4.18 26.83 -17.12
CA GLU A 18 5.03 27.01 -15.94
C GLU A 18 4.82 28.41 -15.36
N ASP A 19 4.44 28.47 -14.09
CA ASP A 19 4.37 29.73 -13.34
C ASP A 19 5.72 29.96 -12.65
N GLU A 20 6.50 30.93 -13.15
CA GLU A 20 7.85 31.27 -12.68
C GLU A 20 7.90 31.65 -11.18
N ALA A 21 6.76 32.03 -10.58
CA ALA A 21 6.68 32.36 -9.15
C ALA A 21 6.60 31.14 -8.22
N THR A 22 6.15 29.97 -8.71
CA THR A 22 5.94 28.77 -7.87
C THR A 22 6.59 27.51 -8.40
N ASN A 23 7.18 27.56 -9.60
CA ASN A 23 7.87 26.43 -10.24
C ASN A 23 6.98 25.17 -10.34
N ARG A 24 5.69 25.42 -10.59
CA ARG A 24 4.64 24.40 -10.70
C ARG A 24 3.97 24.57 -12.05
N MET A 25 3.68 23.43 -12.67
CA MET A 25 2.86 23.36 -13.89
C MET A 25 1.42 23.75 -13.53
N LEU A 26 1.02 24.98 -13.81
CA LEU A 26 -0.35 25.45 -13.59
C LEU A 26 -1.18 25.18 -14.83
N VAL A 27 -2.36 24.60 -14.61
CA VAL A 27 -3.34 24.38 -15.66
C VAL A 27 -3.97 25.72 -16.01
N VAL A 28 -3.91 26.13 -17.28
CA VAL A 28 -4.49 27.40 -17.74
C VAL A 28 -6.03 27.28 -17.70
N PRO A 29 -6.73 28.15 -16.94
CA PRO A 29 -8.19 28.10 -16.89
C PRO A 29 -8.78 28.38 -18.28
N GLY A 30 -9.62 27.47 -18.79
CA GLY A 30 -10.30 27.61 -20.09
C GLY A 30 -9.54 27.07 -21.30
N SER A 31 -8.35 26.49 -21.14
CA SER A 31 -7.57 25.89 -22.24
C SER A 31 -7.94 24.44 -22.56
N TYR A 32 -9.16 24.01 -22.22
CA TYR A 32 -9.61 22.65 -22.52
C TYR A 32 -9.67 22.45 -24.03
N GLN A 33 -8.82 21.58 -24.56
CA GLN A 33 -8.84 21.17 -25.95
C GLN A 33 -9.23 19.70 -26.03
N SER A 34 -10.22 19.38 -26.87
CA SER A 34 -10.52 18.00 -27.21
C SER A 34 -9.43 17.47 -28.13
N VAL A 35 -8.73 16.45 -27.68
CA VAL A 35 -7.68 15.74 -28.41
C VAL A 35 -8.27 14.51 -29.11
N GLU A 36 -7.54 13.99 -30.10
CA GLU A 36 -7.96 12.80 -30.85
C GLU A 36 -8.20 11.62 -29.91
N GLN A 37 -9.37 10.99 -30.01
CA GLN A 37 -9.73 9.87 -29.13
C GLN A 37 -8.81 8.67 -29.40
N ASN A 38 -8.09 8.24 -28.37
CA ASN A 38 -7.32 6.99 -28.39
C ASN A 38 -7.93 5.99 -27.40
N PRO A 39 -9.05 5.34 -27.76
CA PRO A 39 -9.72 4.40 -26.87
C PRO A 39 -8.85 3.15 -26.66
N VAL A 40 -8.83 2.64 -25.43
CA VAL A 40 -8.03 1.45 -25.08
C VAL A 40 -8.62 0.23 -25.79
N GLY A 41 -7.83 -0.38 -26.68
CA GLY A 41 -8.24 -1.59 -27.39
C GLY A 41 -8.39 -2.80 -26.46
N ILE A 42 -9.06 -3.85 -26.93
CA ILE A 42 -9.25 -5.10 -26.16
C ILE A 42 -7.90 -5.72 -25.77
N PHE A 43 -6.90 -5.69 -26.67
CA PHE A 43 -5.56 -6.18 -26.36
C PHE A 43 -4.79 -5.25 -25.40
N ASP A 44 -4.95 -3.94 -25.54
CA ASP A 44 -4.34 -2.98 -24.62
C ASP A 44 -4.90 -3.10 -23.21
N MET A 45 -6.16 -3.52 -23.05
CA MET A 45 -6.72 -3.86 -21.73
C MET A 45 -5.89 -4.92 -21.01
N PHE A 46 -5.51 -6.01 -21.69
CA PHE A 46 -4.70 -7.06 -21.09
C PHE A 46 -3.29 -6.56 -20.76
N ILE A 47 -2.71 -5.72 -21.61
CA ILE A 47 -1.41 -5.07 -21.35
C ILE A 47 -1.49 -4.13 -20.15
N SER A 48 -2.61 -3.41 -19.95
CA SER A 48 -2.82 -2.54 -18.80
C SER A 48 -2.81 -3.31 -17.47
N ILE A 49 -3.31 -4.56 -17.45
CA ILE A 49 -3.24 -5.41 -16.25
C ILE A 49 -1.78 -5.71 -15.92
N GLN A 50 -0.98 -6.14 -16.90
CA GLN A 50 0.45 -6.39 -16.70
C GLN A 50 1.19 -5.12 -16.23
N LYS A 51 0.93 -3.97 -16.86
CA LYS A 51 1.50 -2.68 -16.43
C LYS A 51 1.09 -2.35 -15.00
N GLY A 52 -0.15 -2.61 -14.62
CA GLY A 52 -0.61 -2.48 -13.24
C GLY A 52 0.17 -3.36 -12.26
N MET A 53 0.41 -4.63 -12.61
CA MET A 53 1.22 -5.53 -11.80
C MET A 53 2.67 -5.06 -11.66
N ILE A 54 3.27 -4.51 -12.73
CA ILE A 54 4.62 -3.93 -12.68
C ILE A 54 4.66 -2.70 -11.79
N ASN A 55 3.67 -1.80 -11.90
CA ASN A 55 3.57 -0.63 -11.04
C ASN A 55 3.38 -1.00 -9.56
N GLY A 56 2.63 -2.08 -9.28
CA GLY A 56 2.44 -2.61 -7.93
C GLY A 56 3.53 -3.57 -7.45
N ALA A 57 4.56 -3.84 -8.26
CA ALA A 57 5.53 -4.90 -7.98
C ALA A 57 6.27 -4.69 -6.65
N GLU A 58 6.62 -3.43 -6.33
CA GLU A 58 7.32 -3.09 -5.09
C GLU A 58 6.55 -3.56 -3.84
N ILE A 59 5.26 -3.24 -3.76
CA ILE A 59 4.40 -3.64 -2.63
C ILE A 59 4.21 -5.17 -2.62
N ILE A 60 4.03 -5.79 -3.78
CA ILE A 60 3.86 -7.26 -3.88
C ILE A 60 5.09 -7.99 -3.34
N PHE A 61 6.29 -7.59 -3.77
CA PHE A 61 7.54 -8.20 -3.30
C PHE A 61 7.79 -7.91 -1.82
N TYR A 62 7.50 -6.69 -1.37
CA TYR A 62 7.60 -6.31 0.03
C TYR A 62 6.76 -7.23 0.93
N LEU A 63 5.46 -7.40 0.62
CA LEU A 63 4.58 -8.32 1.34
C LEU A 63 5.09 -9.76 1.29
N PHE A 64 5.54 -10.23 0.13
CA PHE A 64 6.07 -11.59 -0.02
C PHE A 64 7.23 -11.86 0.94
N PHE A 65 8.19 -10.94 1.05
CA PHE A 65 9.30 -11.07 1.98
C PHE A 65 8.87 -10.92 3.44
N ALA A 66 7.99 -9.97 3.76
CA ALA A 66 7.49 -9.75 5.12
C ALA A 66 6.76 -11.00 5.64
N TYR A 67 5.81 -11.53 4.88
CA TYR A 67 5.08 -12.75 5.25
C TYR A 67 5.99 -13.98 5.26
N GLY A 68 6.94 -14.09 4.34
CA GLY A 68 7.95 -15.16 4.33
C GLY A 68 8.79 -15.17 5.61
N PHE A 69 9.22 -13.99 6.08
CA PHE A 69 9.95 -13.84 7.32
C PHE A 69 9.10 -14.24 8.54
N ILE A 70 7.86 -13.75 8.64
CA ILE A 70 6.93 -14.12 9.72
C ILE A 70 6.65 -15.63 9.73
N PHE A 71 6.50 -16.26 8.55
CA PHE A 71 6.32 -17.69 8.43
C PHE A 71 7.52 -18.47 8.99
N ILE A 72 8.75 -18.06 8.65
CA ILE A 72 9.98 -18.69 9.17
C ILE A 72 10.09 -18.51 10.69
N LEU A 73 9.82 -17.31 11.22
CA LEU A 73 9.81 -17.06 12.66
C LEU A 73 8.78 -17.90 13.43
N THR A 74 7.62 -18.11 12.82
CA THR A 74 6.57 -18.94 13.40
C THR A 74 6.97 -20.42 13.38
N LYS A 75 7.51 -20.90 12.24
CA LYS A 75 7.93 -22.30 12.06
C LYS A 75 9.13 -22.68 12.92
N THR A 76 9.99 -21.72 13.24
CA THR A 76 11.13 -21.89 14.16
C THR A 76 10.72 -21.81 15.64
N GLY A 77 9.48 -21.44 15.95
CA GLY A 77 8.99 -21.31 17.33
C GLY A 77 9.60 -20.13 18.10
N VAL A 78 10.39 -19.28 17.43
CA VAL A 78 10.99 -18.07 17.99
C VAL A 78 9.89 -17.13 18.47
N PHE A 79 8.79 -17.04 17.73
CA PHE A 79 7.65 -16.19 18.09
C PHE A 79 7.02 -16.61 19.43
N ASN A 80 6.69 -17.90 19.57
CA ASN A 80 6.10 -18.45 20.80
C ASN A 80 7.04 -18.31 22.00
N SER A 81 8.33 -18.57 21.80
CA SER A 81 9.35 -18.45 22.85
C SER A 81 9.60 -16.99 23.24
N GLY A 82 9.57 -16.08 22.26
CA GLY A 82 9.71 -14.63 22.45
C GLY A 82 8.56 -14.05 23.27
N ILE A 83 7.31 -14.40 22.94
CA ILE A 83 6.13 -14.00 23.72
C ILE A 83 6.21 -14.58 25.14
N GLY A 84 6.53 -15.87 25.28
CA GLY A 84 6.67 -16.50 26.60
C GLY A 84 7.72 -15.83 27.48
N ALA A 85 8.85 -15.41 26.90
CA ALA A 85 9.88 -14.65 27.60
C ALA A 85 9.40 -13.24 27.99
N LEU A 86 8.67 -12.55 27.10
CA LEU A 86 8.07 -11.24 27.35
C LEU A 86 7.07 -11.28 28.51
N VAL A 87 6.15 -12.23 28.50
CA VAL A 87 5.15 -12.43 29.56
C VAL A 87 5.85 -12.74 30.89
N ARG A 88 6.85 -13.63 30.87
CA ARG A 88 7.62 -13.94 32.10
C ARG A 88 8.37 -12.73 32.64
N LYS A 89 8.88 -11.85 31.78
CA LYS A 89 9.56 -10.60 32.16
C LYS A 89 8.59 -9.55 32.70
N MET A 90 7.34 -9.54 32.22
CA MET A 90 6.28 -8.61 32.65
C MET A 90 5.34 -9.18 33.71
N LYS A 91 5.70 -10.30 34.34
CA LYS A 91 4.91 -10.97 35.39
C LYS A 91 4.56 -9.98 36.52
N GLY A 92 3.27 -9.84 36.82
CA GLY A 92 2.74 -8.87 37.80
C GLY A 92 2.36 -7.49 37.22
N ARG A 93 2.64 -7.24 35.93
CA ARG A 93 2.20 -6.05 35.17
C ARG A 93 1.60 -6.44 33.81
N GLU A 94 0.92 -7.58 33.77
CA GLU A 94 0.38 -8.18 32.53
C GLU A 94 -0.59 -7.23 31.80
N GLY A 95 -1.34 -6.40 32.54
CA GLY A 95 -2.21 -5.38 31.96
C GLY A 95 -1.49 -4.27 31.18
N LEU A 96 -0.18 -4.07 31.37
CA LEU A 96 0.61 -3.10 30.60
C LEU A 96 1.11 -3.65 29.25
N ILE A 97 0.96 -4.96 29.01
CA ILE A 97 1.38 -5.60 27.75
C ILE A 97 0.56 -5.01 26.59
N ILE A 98 -0.77 -4.92 26.75
CA ILE A 98 -1.68 -4.42 25.72
C ILE A 98 -1.35 -2.98 25.30
N PRO A 99 -1.29 -1.97 26.20
CA PRO A 99 -0.98 -0.60 25.80
C PRO A 99 0.45 -0.45 25.27
N ALA A 100 1.42 -1.24 25.74
CA ALA A 100 2.77 -1.22 25.17
C ALA A 100 2.77 -1.70 23.70
N PHE A 101 2.08 -2.80 23.39
CA PHE A 101 1.93 -3.26 22.01
C PHE A 101 1.14 -2.26 21.16
N MET A 102 0.07 -1.67 21.68
CA MET A 102 -0.67 -0.62 20.97
C MET A 102 0.22 0.57 20.62
N PHE A 103 1.10 1.00 21.54
CA PHE A 103 2.01 2.12 21.29
C PHE A 103 3.07 1.78 20.24
N VAL A 104 3.64 0.58 20.31
CA VAL A 104 4.65 0.12 19.34
C VAL A 104 4.03 -0.02 17.94
N PHE A 105 2.92 -0.74 17.82
CA PHE A 105 2.24 -0.92 16.53
C PHE A 105 1.66 0.40 16.01
N GLY A 106 1.16 1.28 16.88
CA GLY A 106 0.69 2.61 16.51
C GLY A 106 1.81 3.52 16.01
N ALA A 107 2.97 3.52 16.67
CA ALA A 107 4.15 4.28 16.24
C ALA A 107 4.73 3.75 14.93
N MET A 108 4.82 2.42 14.77
CA MET A 108 5.26 1.79 13.52
C MET A 108 4.28 2.05 12.38
N GLY A 109 2.97 1.98 12.64
CA GLY A 109 1.93 2.32 11.68
C GLY A 109 1.97 3.79 11.26
N ALA A 110 2.21 4.71 12.20
CA ALA A 110 2.33 6.14 11.90
C ALA A 110 3.63 6.51 11.16
N GLY A 111 4.74 5.81 11.45
CA GLY A 111 6.05 6.08 10.83
C GLY A 111 6.23 5.44 9.47
N PHE A 112 5.88 4.16 9.33
CA PHE A 112 6.13 3.35 8.14
C PHE A 112 4.88 3.05 7.31
N GLY A 113 3.69 3.47 7.75
CA GLY A 113 2.45 3.20 7.02
C GLY A 113 2.11 1.71 6.94
N MET A 114 2.51 0.90 7.93
CA MET A 114 2.34 -0.57 7.98
C MET A 114 0.88 -1.02 8.18
N TYR A 115 -0.04 -0.55 7.35
CA TYR A 115 -1.46 -0.93 7.41
C TYR A 115 -1.68 -2.37 6.92
N GLU A 116 -1.03 -2.74 5.82
CA GLU A 116 -1.31 -4.00 5.11
C GLU A 116 -0.68 -5.22 5.80
N GLU A 117 0.41 -5.02 6.55
CA GLU A 117 1.09 -6.10 7.28
C GLU A 117 0.42 -6.44 8.60
N SER A 118 -0.32 -5.50 9.17
CA SER A 118 -1.01 -5.67 10.46
C SER A 118 -1.98 -6.86 10.43
N TYR A 119 -2.59 -7.15 9.27
CA TYR A 119 -3.49 -8.29 9.09
C TYR A 119 -2.79 -9.65 9.28
N GLY A 120 -1.49 -9.73 8.96
CA GLY A 120 -0.69 -10.94 9.13
C GLY A 120 -0.51 -11.40 10.58
N TYR A 121 -0.59 -10.47 11.52
CA TYR A 121 -0.36 -10.75 12.94
C TYR A 121 -1.62 -11.21 13.68
N ILE A 122 -2.82 -10.94 13.13
CA ILE A 122 -4.11 -11.26 13.77
C ILE A 122 -4.23 -12.76 14.12
N PRO A 123 -3.96 -13.72 13.22
CA PRO A 123 -4.11 -15.14 13.53
C PRO A 123 -3.15 -15.63 14.61
N ILE A 124 -2.01 -14.95 14.79
CA ILE A 124 -0.98 -15.33 15.74
C ILE A 124 -1.32 -14.82 17.14
N MET A 125 -1.94 -13.64 17.26
CA MET A 125 -2.36 -13.08 18.55
C MET A 125 -3.61 -13.74 19.12
N MET A 126 -4.46 -14.32 18.27
CA MET A 126 -5.71 -14.98 18.69
C MET A 126 -5.52 -16.40 19.24
N ARG A 127 -4.29 -16.92 19.23
CA ARG A 127 -3.97 -18.29 19.61
C ARG A 127 -3.13 -18.33 20.88
#